data_AF-A0A3C0E9H7-F1
#
_entry.id   AF-A0A3C0E9H7-F1
#
_cell.length_a   1.000
_cell.length_b   1.000
_cell.length_c   1.000
_cell.angle_alpha   90.00
_cell.angle_beta   90.00
_cell.angle_gamma   90.00
#
_symmetry.space_group_name_H-M   'P 1'
#
loop_
_entity.id
_entity.type
_entity.pdbx_description
1 polymer ?
#
loop_
_entity_poly.entity_id
_entity_poly.type
_entity_poly.pdbx_seq_one_letter_code
_entity_poly.pdbx_strand_id
1 'polypeptide(L)'
;KAGGRLQETITVLKSLWLEPEVSFKGSHFNLEGASLDTRPIQNGGIPILVAGVTSASVNLAATLADGWVHPSGGAPECIERGCQIVKQVAEMAGGILALWIW
;
A
#
# COMPACT_ATOMS: atom_id res chain seq x y z
N LYS A 1 5.95 -7.67 15.58
CA LYS A 1 5.94 -6.31 14.96
C LYS A 1 4.66 -6.20 14.13
N ALA A 2 3.72 -5.34 14.51
CA ALA A 2 2.51 -5.11 13.72
C ALA A 2 2.87 -4.39 12.41
N GLY A 3 2.45 -4.93 11.26
CA GLY A 3 2.66 -4.33 9.93
C GLY A 3 3.54 -5.12 8.95
N GLY A 4 4.42 -6.00 9.43
CA GLY A 4 5.35 -6.75 8.55
C GLY A 4 4.66 -7.65 7.53
N ARG A 5 3.63 -8.38 7.96
CA ARG A 5 2.86 -9.24 7.05
C ARG A 5 2.09 -8.46 5.98
N LEU A 6 1.51 -7.31 6.33
CA LEU A 6 0.78 -6.48 5.37
C LEU A 6 1.74 -5.88 4.34
N GLN A 7 2.90 -5.40 4.80
CA GLN A 7 3.96 -4.90 3.93
C GLN A 7 4.38 -5.97 2.90
N GLU A 8 4.73 -7.17 3.37
CA GLU A 8 5.11 -8.26 2.45
C GLU A 8 3.97 -8.65 1.51
N THR A 9 2.72 -8.65 1.98
CA THR A 9 1.55 -8.97 1.15
C THR A 9 1.42 -7.98 -0.01
N ILE A 10 1.53 -6.68 0.25
CA ILE A 10 1.41 -5.64 -0.77
C ILE A 10 2.56 -5.75 -1.79
N THR A 11 3.79 -5.95 -1.31
CA THR A 11 4.95 -6.15 -2.19
C THR A 11 4.75 -7.36 -3.09
N VAL A 12 4.40 -8.52 -2.52
CA VAL A 12 4.20 -9.76 -3.27
C VAL A 12 3.08 -9.62 -4.31
N LEU A 13 1.93 -9.03 -3.94
CA LEU A 13 0.82 -8.84 -4.87
C LEU A 13 1.21 -7.95 -6.04
N LYS A 14 1.84 -6.80 -5.77
CA LYS A 14 2.29 -5.89 -6.83
C LYS A 14 3.32 -6.57 -7.75
N SER A 15 4.27 -7.34 -7.19
CA SER A 15 5.22 -8.11 -8.00
C SER A 15 4.52 -9.15 -8.87
N LEU A 16 3.59 -9.93 -8.32
CA LEU A 16 2.89 -10.98 -9.07
C LEU A 16 2.02 -10.43 -10.21
N TRP A 17 1.53 -9.20 -10.09
CA TRP A 17 0.75 -8.56 -11.16
C TRP A 17 1.61 -7.98 -12.27
N LEU A 18 2.81 -7.51 -11.96
CA LEU A 18 3.66 -6.77 -12.88
C LEU A 18 4.70 -7.65 -13.56
N GLU A 19 5.24 -8.62 -12.84
CA GLU A 19 6.30 -9.49 -13.32
C GLU A 19 5.75 -10.81 -13.85
N PRO A 20 6.39 -11.42 -14.88
CA PRO A 20 5.99 -12.72 -15.38
C PRO A 20 6.23 -13.86 -14.39
N GLU A 21 7.24 -13.72 -13.54
CA GLU A 21 7.63 -14.72 -12.56
C GLU A 21 8.26 -14.01 -11.36
N VAL A 22 7.91 -14.44 -10.15
CA VAL A 22 8.30 -13.80 -8.90
C VAL A 22 8.86 -14.84 -7.94
N SER A 23 10.09 -14.60 -7.49
CA SER A 23 10.64 -15.24 -6.31
C SER A 23 10.74 -14.20 -5.19
N PHE A 24 10.27 -14.55 -3.99
CA PHE A 24 10.22 -13.64 -2.86
C PHE A 24 10.51 -14.40 -1.58
N LYS A 25 11.44 -13.91 -0.75
CA LYS A 25 11.80 -14.53 0.53
C LYS A 25 11.66 -13.52 1.66
N GLY A 26 10.51 -13.55 2.31
CA GLY A 26 10.18 -12.73 3.47
C GLY A 26 10.06 -13.54 4.75
N SER A 27 9.60 -12.87 5.80
CA SER A 27 9.29 -13.50 7.09
C SER A 27 7.95 -14.22 7.07
N HIS A 28 7.05 -13.87 6.14
CA HIS A 28 5.69 -14.39 6.05
C HIS A 28 5.38 -15.09 4.74
N PHE A 29 6.04 -14.70 3.64
CA PHE A 29 5.87 -15.34 2.33
C PHE A 29 7.21 -15.87 1.81
N ASN A 30 7.18 -17.08 1.25
CA ASN A 30 8.29 -17.64 0.49
C ASN A 30 7.74 -18.14 -0.86
N LEU A 31 8.11 -17.47 -1.94
CA LEU A 31 7.73 -17.79 -3.31
C LEU A 31 9.00 -18.16 -4.09
N GLU A 32 8.91 -19.20 -4.90
CA GLU A 32 9.97 -19.64 -5.80
C GLU A 32 9.34 -19.83 -7.17
N GLY A 33 9.73 -18.97 -8.12
CA GLY A 33 9.24 -19.01 -9.51
C GLY A 33 7.72 -18.89 -9.67
N ALA A 34 7.05 -18.14 -8.81
CA ALA A 34 5.60 -18.03 -8.83
C ALA A 34 5.12 -17.09 -9.96
N SER A 35 4.10 -17.49 -10.71
CA SER A 35 3.47 -16.67 -11.74
C SER A 35 1.96 -16.58 -11.54
N LEU A 36 1.34 -15.53 -12.08
CA LEU A 36 -0.11 -15.41 -12.18
C LEU A 36 -0.52 -15.33 -13.65
N ASP A 37 -1.34 -16.30 -14.06
CA ASP A 37 -1.92 -16.34 -15.41
C ASP A 37 -2.96 -15.24 -15.63
N THR A 38 -3.64 -14.83 -14.55
CA THR A 38 -4.65 -13.76 -14.59
C THR A 38 -4.08 -12.47 -14.02
N ARG A 39 -3.70 -11.56 -14.91
CA ARG A 39 -3.19 -10.24 -14.51
C ARG A 39 -4.32 -9.20 -14.48
N PRO A 40 -4.24 -8.20 -13.59
CA PRO A 40 -5.14 -7.07 -13.61
C PRO A 40 -5.13 -6.37 -14.97
N ILE A 41 -6.31 -5.92 -15.41
CA ILE A 41 -6.43 -5.10 -16.64
C ILE A 41 -5.92 -3.67 -16.43
N GLN A 42 -5.86 -3.21 -15.18
CA GLN A 42 -5.38 -1.89 -14.79
C GLN A 42 -3.86 -1.84 -14.84
N ASN A 43 -3.32 -0.78 -15.45
CA ASN A 43 -1.89 -0.53 -15.45
C ASN A 43 -1.40 -0.29 -14.01
N GLY A 44 -0.32 -0.98 -13.60
CA GLY A 44 0.17 -0.91 -12.22
C GLY A 44 -0.49 -1.89 -11.24
N GLY A 45 -1.54 -2.62 -11.67
CA GLY A 45 -2.28 -3.56 -10.83
C GLY A 45 -3.57 -2.98 -10.24
N ILE A 46 -4.23 -3.74 -9.36
CA ILE A 46 -5.44 -3.29 -8.66
C ILE A 46 -5.02 -2.26 -7.59
N PRO A 47 -5.63 -1.06 -7.52
CA PRO A 47 -5.30 -0.08 -6.49
C PRO A 47 -5.48 -0.64 -5.08
N ILE A 48 -4.44 -0.52 -4.25
CA ILE A 48 -4.43 -0.94 -2.85
C ILE A 48 -4.56 0.29 -1.96
N LEU A 49 -5.60 0.32 -1.13
CA LEU A 49 -5.81 1.36 -0.13
C LEU A 49 -5.48 0.81 1.27
N VAL A 50 -4.75 1.59 2.07
CA VAL A 50 -4.43 1.21 3.45
C VAL A 50 -5.10 2.16 4.42
N ALA A 51 -5.90 1.60 5.32
CA ALA A 51 -6.54 2.35 6.38
C ALA A 51 -5.72 2.35 7.68
N GLY A 52 -5.78 3.44 8.44
CA GLY A 52 -5.30 3.48 9.83
C GLY A 52 -4.55 4.75 10.20
N VAL A 53 -4.46 5.02 11.50
CA VAL A 53 -3.92 6.29 12.04
C VAL A 53 -2.59 6.13 12.79
N THR A 54 -2.09 4.91 12.92
CA THR A 54 -0.81 4.65 13.56
C THR A 54 0.33 5.09 12.65
N SER A 55 1.47 5.51 13.21
CA SER A 55 2.65 5.87 12.42
C SER A 55 3.08 4.73 11.48
N ALA A 56 2.94 3.48 11.93
CA ALA A 56 3.26 2.30 11.12
C ALA A 56 2.33 2.15 9.91
N SER A 57 1.01 2.27 10.11
CA SER A 57 0.02 2.18 9.02
C SER A 57 0.12 3.35 8.05
N VAL A 58 0.34 4.56 8.56
CA VAL A 58 0.52 5.76 7.74
C VAL A 58 1.79 5.67 6.88
N ASN A 59 2.90 5.23 7.47
CA ASN A 59 4.14 5.05 6.72
C ASN A 59 4.00 3.97 5.63
N LEU A 60 3.34 2.85 5.95
CA LEU A 60 3.07 1.80 4.97
C LEU A 60 2.16 2.31 3.84
N ALA A 61 1.11 3.08 4.16
CA ALA A 61 0.22 3.66 3.16
C ALA A 61 0.96 4.62 2.22
N ALA A 62 1.80 5.48 2.78
CA ALA A 62 2.56 6.48 2.02
C ALA A 62 3.68 5.88 1.15
N THR A 63 4.18 4.69 1.48
CA THR A 63 5.32 4.07 0.78
C THR A 63 4.93 2.96 -0.19
N LEU A 64 3.85 2.23 0.08
CA LEU A 64 3.51 1.01 -0.69
C LEU A 64 2.07 0.98 -1.22
N ALA A 65 1.15 1.73 -0.61
CA ALA A 65 -0.23 1.78 -1.04
C ALA A 65 -0.43 2.86 -2.12
N ASP A 66 -1.54 2.76 -2.84
CA ASP A 66 -1.94 3.74 -3.86
C ASP A 66 -2.83 4.84 -3.25
N GLY A 67 -3.25 4.66 -1.99
CA GLY A 67 -4.00 5.64 -1.23
C GLY A 67 -4.10 5.28 0.27
N TRP A 68 -4.49 6.27 1.05
CA TRP A 68 -4.68 6.15 2.49
C TRP A 68 -6.13 6.46 2.88
N VAL A 69 -6.67 5.69 3.83
CA VAL A 69 -8.04 5.84 4.31
C VAL A 69 -8.03 6.13 5.82
N HIS A 70 -8.63 7.26 6.20
CA HIS A 70 -8.84 7.56 7.61
C HIS A 70 -10.06 6.78 8.15
N PRO A 71 -9.95 6.06 9.27
CA PRO A 71 -11.03 5.20 9.78
C PRO A 71 -12.18 5.96 10.46
N SER A 72 -12.21 7.30 10.43
CA SER A 72 -13.28 8.11 11.05
C SER A 72 -14.60 8.12 10.27
N GLY A 73 -14.69 7.44 9.12
CA GLY A 73 -15.89 7.43 8.30
C GLY A 73 -16.20 8.77 7.63
N GLY A 74 -15.18 9.60 7.34
CA GLY A 74 -15.37 10.83 6.58
C GLY A 74 -15.56 12.11 7.41
N ALA A 75 -15.48 12.04 8.76
CA ALA A 75 -15.55 13.23 9.60
C ALA A 75 -14.37 14.19 9.31
N PRO A 76 -14.60 15.40 8.73
CA PRO A 76 -13.52 16.26 8.22
C PRO A 76 -12.51 16.68 9.30
N GLU A 77 -13.01 16.93 10.50
CA GLU A 77 -12.23 17.35 11.67
C GLU A 77 -11.16 16.32 12.08
N CYS A 78 -11.40 15.04 11.81
CA CYS A 78 -10.47 13.97 12.14
C CYS A 78 -9.42 13.71 11.05
N ILE A 79 -9.68 14.18 9.82
CA ILE A 79 -8.92 13.79 8.62
C ILE A 79 -7.73 14.71 8.38
N GLU A 80 -7.86 16.00 8.72
CA GLU A 80 -6.87 17.04 8.38
C GLU A 80 -5.43 16.68 8.80
N ARG A 81 -5.23 16.34 10.08
CA ARG A 81 -3.91 15.98 10.61
C ARG A 81 -3.32 14.75 9.92
N GLY A 82 -4.14 13.73 9.66
CA GLY A 82 -3.66 12.51 9.03
C GLY A 82 -3.31 12.73 7.56
N CYS A 83 -4.08 13.55 6.83
CA CYS A 83 -3.75 13.96 5.47
C CYS A 83 -2.41 14.68 5.38
N GLN A 84 -2.09 15.57 6.33
CA GLN A 84 -0.80 16.27 6.35
C GLN A 84 0.37 15.29 6.51
N ILE A 85 0.28 14.36 7.46
CA ILE A 85 1.34 13.37 7.71
C ILE A 85 1.52 12.46 6.50
N VAL A 86 0.43 11.95 5.95
CA VAL A 86 0.47 11.02 4.81
C VAL A 86 1.06 11.68 3.56
N LYS A 87 0.71 12.94 3.28
CA LYS A 87 1.31 13.72 2.18
C LYS A 87 2.81 13.90 2.38
N GLN A 88 3.24 14.34 3.56
CA GLN A 88 4.66 14.53 3.86
C GLN A 88 5.47 13.24 3.69
N VAL A 89 4.96 12.12 4.19
CA VAL A 89 5.68 10.84 4.09
C VAL A 89 5.72 10.34 2.64
N ALA A 90 4.66 10.54 1.85
CA ALA A 90 4.66 10.13 0.45
C ALA A 90 5.61 10.97 -0.41
N GLU A 91 5.66 12.29 -0.17
CA GLU A 91 6.62 13.19 -0.83
C GLU A 91 8.07 12.78 -0.52
N MET A 92 8.36 12.46 0.75
CA MET A 92 9.69 11.95 1.14
C MET A 92 10.02 10.59 0.54
N ALA A 93 9.02 9.75 0.27
CA ALA A 93 9.17 8.42 -0.30
C ALA A 93 9.22 8.42 -1.84
N GLY A 94 8.99 9.57 -2.50
CA GLY A 94 8.85 9.66 -3.96
C GLY A 94 7.58 8.99 -4.50
N GLY A 95 6.59 8.74 -3.64
CA GLY A 95 5.34 8.07 -3.97
C GLY A 95 4.31 9.01 -4.60
N ILE A 96 3.55 8.50 -5.56
CA ILE A 96 2.37 9.19 -6.13
C ILE A 96 1.15 8.74 -5.32
N LEU A 97 0.78 9.48 -4.28
CA LEU A 97 -0.55 9.31 -3.68
C LEU A 97 -1.59 9.90 -4.63
N ALA A 98 -2.40 9.05 -5.26
CA ALA A 98 -3.63 9.52 -5.88
C ALA A 98 -4.58 9.92 -4.75
N LEU A 99 -4.82 11.23 -4.60
CA LEU A 99 -5.81 11.78 -3.66
C LEU A 99 -7.21 11.25 -3.99
N TRP A 100 -7.62 10.16 -3.37
CA TRP A 100 -9.03 9.79 -3.22
C TRP A 100 -9.45 10.14 -1.80
N ILE A 101 -9.45 11.45 -1.53
CA ILE A 101 -9.97 12.03 -0.30
C ILE A 101 -11.38 12.52 -0.67
N TRP A 102 -12.41 11.83 -0.21
CA TRP A 102 -13.76 12.40 -0.09
C TRP A 102 -13.91 12.94 1.32
#